data_AF-A0A8C5L2H3-F1
#
_entry.id   AF-A0A8C5L2H3-F1
#
_cell.length_a   1.000
_cell.length_b   1.000
_cell.length_c   1.000
_cell.angle_alpha   90.00
_cell.angle_beta   90.00
_cell.angle_gamma   90.00
#
_symmetry.space_group_name_H-M   'P 1'
#
loop_
_entity.id
_entity.type
_entity.pdbx_description
1 polymer ?
#
loop_
_entity_poly.entity_id
_entity_poly.type
_entity_poly.pdbx_seq_one_letter_code
_entity_poly.pdbx_strand_id
1 'polypeptide(L)' 'FHYVAMDFGGHGLSSHYSPGFTYYFQNFVSEIRRVVAALKWTQFSVIGHSFG' A
#
# COMPACT_ATOMS: atom_id res chain seq x y z
N PHE A 1 20.54 0.29 -0.17
CA PHE A 1 19.11 0.24 -0.54
C PHE A 1 18.27 0.69 0.64
N HIS A 2 17.19 1.42 0.39
CA HIS A 2 16.23 1.82 1.42
C HIS A 2 14.93 1.07 1.18
N TYR A 3 14.46 0.33 2.19
CA TYR A 3 13.30 -0.54 2.07
C TYR A 3 12.17 -0.03 2.95
N VAL A 4 10.95 -0.08 2.41
CA VAL A 4 9.72 0.21 3.14
C VAL A 4 8.82 -1.00 3.01
N ALA A 5 8.61 -1.71 4.12
CA ALA A 5 7.61 -2.76 4.24
C ALA A 5 6.34 -2.11 4.81
N MET A 6 5.33 -1.94 3.97
CA MET A 6 4.06 -1.31 4.35
C MET A 6 2.98 -2.37 4.62
N ASP A 7 2.13 -2.10 5.61
CA ASP A 7 0.88 -2.83 5.81
C ASP A 7 -0.21 -2.19 4.94
N PHE A 8 -0.97 -2.98 4.18
CA PHE A 8 -2.13 -2.49 3.46
C PHE A 8 -3.28 -2.09 4.40
N GLY A 9 -4.19 -1.24 3.94
CA GLY A 9 -5.40 -0.88 4.65
C GLY A 9 -6.12 -2.12 5.21
N GLY A 10 -6.47 -2.06 6.49
CA GLY A 10 -7.09 -3.17 7.23
C GLY A 10 -6.21 -4.35 7.61
N HIS A 11 -4.89 -4.25 7.43
CA HIS A 11 -3.90 -5.26 7.85
C HIS A 11 -2.88 -4.65 8.80
N GLY A 12 -2.27 -5.49 9.66
CA GLY A 12 -1.16 -5.09 10.52
C GLY A 12 -1.48 -3.87 11.38
N LEU A 13 -0.65 -2.84 11.30
CA LEU A 13 -0.81 -1.57 12.02
C LEU A 13 -1.51 -0.47 11.18
N SER A 14 -1.84 -0.75 9.92
CA SER A 14 -2.58 0.19 9.07
C SER A 14 -4.04 0.28 9.50
N SER A 15 -4.61 1.47 9.34
CA SER A 15 -6.01 1.71 9.68
C SER A 15 -6.94 0.83 8.83
N HIS A 16 -8.05 0.39 9.42
CA HIS A 16 -9.12 -0.25 8.66
C HIS A 16 -9.75 0.73 7.68
N TYR A 17 -10.22 0.22 6.55
CA TYR A 17 -11.08 1.01 5.67
C TYR A 17 -12.38 1.39 6.39
N SER A 18 -12.97 2.50 5.95
CA SER A 18 -14.27 2.94 6.42
C SER A 18 -15.34 1.84 6.24
N PRO A 19 -16.32 1.74 7.16
CA PRO A 19 -17.41 0.77 7.03
C PRO A 19 -18.11 0.88 5.66
N GLY A 20 -18.38 -0.27 5.03
CA GLY A 20 -19.00 -0.34 3.69
C GLY A 20 -18.03 -0.19 2.52
N PHE A 21 -16.74 0.05 2.77
CA PHE A 21 -15.73 0.08 1.72
C PHE A 21 -15.30 -1.34 1.31
N THR A 22 -15.48 -1.66 0.03
CA THR A 22 -15.11 -2.97 -0.53
C THR A 22 -13.62 -3.05 -0.84
N TYR A 23 -12.99 -4.17 -0.52
CA TYR A 23 -11.60 -4.47 -0.89
C TYR A 23 -11.51 -4.86 -2.36
N TYR A 24 -11.26 -3.88 -3.23
CA TYR A 24 -10.92 -4.14 -4.63
C TYR A 24 -9.41 -4.12 -4.85
N PHE A 25 -8.94 -4.91 -5.81
CA PHE A 25 -7.50 -4.98 -6.14
C PHE A 25 -6.90 -3.60 -6.46
N GLN A 26 -7.67 -2.74 -7.17
CA GLN A 26 -7.25 -1.39 -7.53
C GLN A 26 -7.04 -0.47 -6.31
N ASN A 27 -7.68 -0.77 -5.18
CA ASN A 27 -7.51 0.02 -3.96
C ASN A 27 -6.08 -0.14 -3.43
N PHE A 28 -5.54 -1.36 -3.41
CA PHE A 28 -4.17 -1.64 -2.95
C PHE A 28 -3.12 -0.96 -3.83
N VAL A 29 -3.31 -0.95 -5.15
CA VAL A 29 -2.44 -0.19 -6.08
C VAL A 29 -2.47 1.31 -5.75
N SER A 30 -3.66 1.84 -5.43
CA SER A 30 -3.82 3.24 -5.04
C SER A 30 -3.13 3.56 -3.71
N GLU A 31 -3.10 2.62 -2.77
CA GLU A 31 -2.37 2.77 -1.50
C GLU A 31 -0.85 2.83 -1.70
N ILE A 32 -0.28 1.93 -2.52
CA ILE A 32 1.16 1.99 -2.89
C ILE A 32 1.48 3.36 -3.49
N ARG A 33 0.63 3.85 -4.41
CA ARG A 33 0.81 5.16 -5.03
C ARG A 33 0.80 6.30 -4.01
N ARG A 34 -0.07 6.24 -2.99
CA ARG A 34 -0.13 7.24 -1.92
C ARG A 34 1.13 7.23 -1.04
N VAL A 35 1.64 6.06 -0.69
CA VAL A 35 2.87 5.93 0.10
C VAL A 35 4.08 6.47 -0.68
N VAL A 36 4.24 6.06 -1.95
CA VAL A 36 5.32 6.55 -2.82
C VAL A 36 5.27 8.07 -2.98
N ALA A 37 4.08 8.65 -3.16
CA ALA A 37 3.90 10.09 -3.26
C ALA A 37 4.28 10.81 -1.95
N ALA A 38 3.88 10.27 -0.79
CA ALA A 38 4.23 10.82 0.52
C ALA A 38 5.74 10.78 0.79
N LEU A 39 6.42 9.71 0.34
CA LEU A 39 7.87 9.55 0.42
C LEU A 39 8.63 10.35 -0.67
N LYS A 40 7.91 10.99 -1.60
CA LYS A 40 8.44 11.76 -2.73
C LYS A 40 9.39 10.95 -3.63
N TRP A 41 9.09 9.67 -3.83
CA TRP A 41 9.88 8.82 -4.71
C TRP A 41 9.38 8.94 -6.16
N THR A 42 10.29 9.27 -7.07
CA THR A 42 10.02 9.33 -8.51
C THR A 42 10.41 8.04 -9.25
N GLN A 43 11.28 7.22 -8.65
CA GLN A 43 11.69 5.91 -9.14
C GLN A 43 11.82 4.96 -7.95
N PHE A 44 11.23 3.78 -8.06
CA PHE A 44 11.24 2.74 -7.02
C PHE A 44 11.02 1.36 -7.64
N SER A 45 11.26 0.31 -6.86
CA SER A 45 10.95 -1.06 -7.22
C SER A 45 9.96 -1.64 -6.22
N VAL A 46 9.11 -2.56 -6.67
CA VAL A 46 8.16 -3.28 -5.81
C VAL A 46 8.68 -4.70 -5.61
N ILE A 47 8.63 -5.18 -4.37
CA ILE A 47 8.90 -6.58 -4.02
C ILE A 47 7.59 -7.13 -3.47
N GLY A 48 7.00 -8.06 -4.20
CA GLY A 48 5.71 -8.66 -3.89
C GLY A 48 5.82 -10.09 -3.34
N HIS A 49 4.84 -10.51 -2.54
CA HIS A 49 4.69 -11.89 -2.08
C HIS A 49 3.20 -12.27 -2.05
N SER A 50 2.87 -13.37 -2.73
CA SER A 50 1.50 -13.89 -2.88
C SER A 50 0.55 -12.86 -3.50
N PHE A 51 -0.19 -12.11 -2.67
CA PHE A 51 -1.12 -11.08 -3.15
C PHE A 51 -0.45 -9.74 -3.46
N GLY A 52 0.62 -9.41 -2.73
CA GLY A 52 1.37 -8.16 -2.88
C GLY A 52 2.44 -8.23 -3.96
#